data_AF-A0A929VTA8-F1
#
_entry.id   AF-A0A929VTA8-F1
#
_cell.length_a   1.000
_cell.length_b   1.000
_cell.length_c   1.000
_cell.angle_alpha   90.00
_cell.angle_beta   90.00
_cell.angle_gamma   90.00
#
_symmetry.space_group_name_H-M   'P 1'
#
loop_
_entity.id
_entity.type
_entity.pdbx_description
1 polymer ?
#
loop_
_entity_poly.entity_id
_entity_poly.type
_entity_poly.pdbx_seq_one_letter_code
_entity_poly.pdbx_strand_id
1 'polypeptide(L)'
;MEQAIIISGADLQALIKNAVNEALEQHEQRKTAESSEKVFGLRGIANLFGCSIVTAHKYKNTFLAPAVRQIGRKIVTDTAKAQQLFAQHAEKENRELRSIV
;
A
#
# COMPACT_ATOMS: atom_id res chain seq x y z
N MET A 1 -32.07 -9.49 -35.01
CA MET A 1 -31.72 -8.10 -35.39
C MET A 1 -30.42 -7.77 -34.68
N GLU A 2 -29.29 -7.81 -35.40
CA GLU A 2 -28.01 -7.38 -34.86
C GLU A 2 -27.98 -5.85 -34.84
N GLN A 3 -27.78 -5.26 -33.67
CA GLN A 3 -27.51 -3.83 -33.55
C GLN A 3 -26.04 -3.61 -33.87
N ALA A 4 -25.76 -3.11 -35.07
CA ALA A 4 -24.44 -2.63 -35.42
C ALA A 4 -24.20 -1.29 -34.71
N ILE A 5 -23.24 -1.24 -33.80
CA ILE A 5 -22.79 0.01 -33.19
C ILE A 5 -21.85 0.67 -34.21
N ILE A 6 -22.33 1.71 -34.89
CA ILE A 6 -21.52 2.52 -35.80
C ILE A 6 -20.74 3.52 -34.94
N ILE A 7 -19.48 3.20 -34.67
CA ILE A 7 -18.55 4.07 -33.95
C ILE A 7 -17.73 4.83 -35.00
N SER A 8 -17.65 6.16 -34.90
CA SER A 8 -16.79 6.93 -35.80
C SER A 8 -15.31 6.68 -35.47
N GLY A 9 -14.42 6.83 -36.46
CA GLY A 9 -12.99 6.69 -36.23
C GLY A 9 -12.44 7.65 -35.15
N ALA A 10 -13.07 8.82 -34.99
CA ALA A 10 -12.74 9.78 -33.95
C ALA A 10 -13.13 9.28 -32.55
N ASP A 11 -14.32 8.67 -32.42
CA ASP A 11 -14.81 8.12 -31.15
C ASP A 11 -13.95 6.95 -30.69
N LEU A 12 -13.53 6.08 -31.62
CA LEU A 12 -12.61 4.99 -31.32
C LEU A 12 -11.25 5.52 -30.82
N GLN A 13 -10.71 6.55 -31.49
CA GLN A 13 -9.46 7.18 -31.05
C GLN A 13 -9.58 7.81 -29.66
N ALA A 14 -10.71 8.46 -29.36
CA ALA A 14 -10.95 9.06 -28.06
C ALA A 14 -11.03 7.99 -26.95
N LEU A 15 -11.74 6.89 -27.20
CA LEU A 15 -11.87 5.78 -26.26
C LEU A 15 -10.51 5.13 -25.95
N ILE A 16 -9.69 4.89 -26.98
CA ILE A 16 -8.34 4.34 -26.81
C ILE A 16 -7.46 5.29 -25.98
N LYS A 17 -7.49 6.59 -26.27
CA LYS A 17 -6.72 7.59 -25.51
C LYS A 17 -7.11 7.61 -24.04
N ASN A 18 -8.41 7.58 -23.73
CA ASN A 18 -8.88 7.57 -22.35
C ASN A 18 -8.45 6.30 -21.61
N ALA A 19 -8.64 5.13 -22.22
CA ALA A 19 -8.22 3.86 -21.63
C ALA A 19 -6.71 3.80 -21.36
N VAL A 20 -5.90 4.32 -22.29
CA VAL A 20 -4.43 4.40 -22.12
C VAL A 20 -4.07 5.38 -21.01
N ASN A 21 -4.69 6.55 -20.95
CA ASN A 21 -4.42 7.54 -19.91
C ASN A 21 -4.79 7.00 -18.52
N GLU A 22 -5.95 6.37 -18.36
CA GLU A 22 -6.35 5.74 -17.10
C GLU A 22 -5.35 4.66 -16.65
N ALA A 23 -4.87 3.84 -17.59
CA ALA A 23 -3.85 2.84 -17.31
C ALA A 23 -2.51 3.46 -16.90
N LEU A 24 -2.11 4.55 -17.54
CA LEU A 24 -0.89 5.31 -17.20
C LEU A 24 -1.00 5.96 -15.81
N GLU A 25 -2.12 6.60 -15.50
CA GLU A 25 -2.37 7.20 -14.18
C GLU A 25 -2.32 6.15 -13.06
N GLN A 26 -2.97 5.00 -13.25
CA GLN A 26 -2.91 3.89 -12.30
C GLN A 26 -1.48 3.35 -12.14
N HIS A 27 -0.71 3.30 -13.22
CA HIS A 27 0.69 2.87 -13.18
C HIS A 27 1.58 3.89 -12.44
N GLU A 28 1.38 5.20 -12.65
CA GLU A 28 2.12 6.24 -11.94
C GLU A 28 1.80 6.28 -10.45
N GLN A 29 0.53 6.06 -10.07
CA GLN A 29 0.14 5.91 -8.66
C GLN A 29 0.83 4.71 -8.01
N ARG A 30 0.89 3.57 -8.71
CA ARG A 30 1.63 2.39 -8.25
C ARG A 30 3.13 2.65 -8.15
N LYS A 31 3.72 3.33 -9.14
CA LYS A 31 5.15 3.65 -9.18
C LYS A 31 5.55 4.63 -8.07
N THR A 32 4.72 5.63 -7.80
CA THR A 32 4.92 6.55 -6.66
C THR A 32 4.85 5.79 -5.33
N ALA A 33 3.89 4.86 -5.19
CA ALA A 33 3.83 3.97 -4.03
C ALA A 33 5.05 3.01 -3.94
N GLU A 34 5.67 2.63 -5.05
CA GLU A 34 6.86 1.78 -5.05
C GLU A 34 8.18 2.53 -4.82
N SER A 35 8.20 3.85 -5.01
CA SER A 35 9.33 4.74 -4.72
C SER A 35 9.53 5.02 -3.23
N SER A 36 8.59 4.57 -2.40
CA SER A 36 8.71 4.62 -0.94
C SER A 36 9.98 3.89 -0.48
N GLU A 37 10.67 4.47 0.49
CA GLU A 37 11.79 3.80 1.15
C GLU A 37 11.34 2.44 1.70
N LYS A 38 12.15 1.41 1.52
CA LYS A 38 11.82 0.05 1.95
C LYS A 38 12.84 -0.42 2.99
N VAL A 39 12.32 -0.99 4.07
CA VAL A 39 13.11 -1.68 5.08
C VAL A 39 13.10 -3.18 4.84
N PHE A 40 14.22 -3.83 5.17
CA PHE A 40 14.41 -5.26 4.92
C PHE A 40 14.55 -6.05 6.20
N GLY A 41 13.85 -7.19 6.26
CA GLY A 41 13.90 -8.12 7.38
C GLY A 41 13.22 -7.59 8.65
N LEU A 42 13.12 -8.48 9.65
CA LEU A 42 12.60 -8.11 10.97
C LEU A 42 13.45 -7.05 11.67
N ARG A 43 14.77 -7.08 11.44
CA ARG A 43 15.70 -6.10 12.01
C ARG A 43 15.53 -4.71 11.41
N GLY A 44 15.15 -4.60 10.13
CA GLY A 44 14.76 -3.33 9.52
C GLY A 44 13.51 -2.75 10.17
N ILE A 45 12.48 -3.58 10.39
CA ILE A 45 11.26 -3.16 11.10
C ILE A 45 11.58 -2.73 12.55
N ALA A 46 12.42 -3.49 13.25
CA ALA A 46 12.84 -3.19 14.61
C ALA A 46 13.54 -1.83 14.70
N ASN A 47 14.47 -1.56 13.77
CA ASN A 47 15.17 -0.27 13.71
C ASN A 47 14.23 0.88 13.32
N LEU A 48 13.28 0.65 12.40
CA LEU A 48 12.32 1.66 11.96
C LEU A 48 11.48 2.20 13.13
N PHE A 49 11.07 1.31 14.05
CA PHE A 49 10.21 1.67 15.18
C PHE A 49 10.93 1.74 16.52
N GLY A 50 12.26 1.57 16.56
CA GLY A 50 13.04 1.53 17.80
C GLY A 50 12.60 0.44 18.78
N CYS A 51 12.18 -0.72 18.29
CA CYS A 51 11.60 -1.79 19.10
C CYS A 51 12.42 -3.09 19.06
N SER A 52 12.10 -4.04 19.94
CA SER A 52 12.77 -5.35 19.94
C SER A 52 12.41 -6.17 18.69
N ILE A 53 13.27 -7.13 18.31
CA ILE A 53 12.98 -8.05 17.18
C ILE A 53 11.68 -8.84 17.42
N VAL A 54 11.40 -9.22 18.68
CA VAL A 54 10.17 -9.93 19.05
C VAL A 54 8.95 -9.03 18.85
N THR A 55 9.06 -7.76 19.23
CA THR A 55 8.01 -6.75 19.00
C THR A 55 7.80 -6.50 17.51
N ALA A 56 8.88 -6.33 16.74
CA ALA A 56 8.82 -6.19 15.29
C ALA A 56 8.15 -7.40 14.61
N HIS A 57 8.40 -8.61 15.12
CA HIS A 57 7.71 -9.82 14.66
C HIS A 57 6.21 -9.80 14.97
N LYS A 58 5.81 -9.35 16.18
CA LYS A 58 4.40 -9.15 16.55
C LYS A 58 3.72 -8.13 15.64
N TYR A 59 4.35 -6.97 15.41
CA TYR A 59 3.82 -5.92 14.53
C TYR A 59 3.61 -6.45 13.12
N LYS A 60 4.62 -7.12 12.55
CA LYS A 60 4.53 -7.77 11.23
C LYS A 60 3.30 -8.67 11.10
N ASN A 61 2.96 -9.44 12.14
CA ASN A 61 1.87 -10.41 12.10
C ASN A 61 0.51 -9.83 12.56
N THR A 62 0.43 -8.53 12.85
CA THR A 62 -0.77 -7.85 13.33
C THR A 62 -1.10 -6.66 12.43
N PHE A 63 -1.13 -5.43 12.96
CA PHE A 63 -1.56 -4.23 12.23
C PHE A 63 -0.62 -3.83 11.09
N LEU A 64 0.64 -4.27 11.12
CA LEU A 64 1.63 -3.92 10.09
C LEU A 64 1.57 -4.83 8.86
N ALA A 65 0.84 -5.94 8.91
CA ALA A 65 0.77 -6.92 7.81
C ALA A 65 0.49 -6.30 6.42
N PRO A 66 -0.37 -5.27 6.27
CA PRO A 66 -0.63 -4.65 4.97
C PRO A 66 0.55 -3.86 4.37
N ALA A 67 1.56 -3.51 5.16
CA ALA A 67 2.78 -2.83 4.72
C ALA A 67 3.95 -3.80 4.47
N VAL A 68 3.79 -5.08 4.84
CA VAL A 68 4.83 -6.10 4.75
C VAL A 68 4.57 -7.02 3.58
N ARG A 69 5.56 -7.19 2.71
CA ARG A 69 5.55 -8.18 1.62
C ARG A 69 6.66 -9.20 1.82
N GLN A 70 6.29 -10.48 1.77
CA GLN A 70 7.25 -11.57 1.83
C GLN A 70 7.55 -12.10 0.43
N ILE A 71 8.82 -12.04 0.04
CA ILE A 71 9.33 -12.56 -1.23
C ILE A 71 10.30 -13.69 -0.87
N GLY A 72 9.77 -14.92 -0.79
CA GLY A 72 10.52 -16.08 -0.29
C GLY A 72 10.97 -15.88 1.16
N ARG A 73 12.29 -15.86 1.38
CA ARG A 73 12.91 -15.59 2.70
C ARG A 73 13.15 -14.12 2.99
N LYS A 74 12.94 -13.23 2.01
CA LYS A 74 13.12 -11.79 2.18
C LYS A 74 11.80 -11.16 2.62
N ILE A 75 11.87 -10.40 3.70
CA ILE A 75 10.76 -9.55 4.16
C ILE A 75 11.09 -8.14 3.68
N VAL A 76 10.16 -7.54 2.95
CA VAL A 76 10.26 -6.17 2.45
C VAL A 76 9.10 -5.39 3.05
N THR A 77 9.38 -4.29 3.71
CA THR A 77 8.36 -3.46 4.36
C THR A 77 8.41 -2.07 3.76
N ASP A 78 7.28 -1.57 3.31
CA ASP A 78 7.12 -0.19 2.87
C ASP A 78 7.15 0.73 4.09
N THR A 79 8.10 1.66 4.13
CA THR A 79 8.32 2.54 5.29
C THR A 79 7.19 3.53 5.49
N ALA A 80 6.71 4.16 4.41
CA ALA A 80 5.66 5.18 4.49
C ALA A 80 4.35 4.55 4.97
N LYS A 81 3.97 3.42 4.38
CA LYS A 81 2.76 2.69 4.78
C LYS A 81 2.89 2.14 6.19
N ALA A 82 4.06 1.65 6.57
CA ALA A 82 4.34 1.16 7.92
C ALA A 82 4.16 2.25 8.99
N GLN A 83 4.69 3.45 8.75
CA GLN A 83 4.53 4.59 9.66
C GLN A 83 3.06 5.03 9.79
N GLN A 84 2.32 5.10 8.67
CA GLN A 84 0.90 5.45 8.68
C GLN A 84 0.08 4.45 9.53
N LEU A 85 0.29 3.14 9.33
CA LEU A 85 -0.40 2.11 10.09
C LEU A 85 -0.05 2.14 11.57
N PHE A 86 1.21 2.45 11.90
CA PHE A 86 1.64 2.60 13.29
C PHE A 86 0.94 3.76 14.00
N ALA A 87 0.82 4.92 13.34
CA ALA A 87 0.09 6.07 13.88
C ALA A 87 -1.39 5.76 14.10
N GLN A 88 -2.05 5.13 13.12
CA GLN A 88 -3.46 4.73 13.24
C GLN A 88 -3.71 3.74 14.39
N HIS A 89 -2.79 2.80 14.58
CA HIS A 89 -2.87 1.85 15.70
C HIS A 89 -2.77 2.58 17.04
N ALA A 90 -1.82 3.50 17.19
CA ALA A 90 -1.65 4.29 18.41
C ALA A 90 -2.87 5.18 18.71
N GLU A 91 -3.47 5.79 17.69
CA GLU A 91 -4.69 6.58 17.84
C GLU A 91 -5.88 5.72 18.28
N LYS A 92 -6.03 4.53 17.68
CA LYS A 92 -7.09 3.59 18.04
C LYS A 92 -6.97 3.13 19.49
N GLU A 93 -5.77 2.75 19.91
CA GLU A 93 -5.49 2.35 21.29
C GLU A 93 -5.80 3.48 22.28
N ASN A 94 -5.40 4.71 21.96
CA ASN A 94 -5.70 5.89 22.79
C ASN A 94 -7.20 6.19 22.85
N ARG A 95 -7.93 6.03 21.73
CA ARG A 95 -9.38 6.19 21.69
C ARG A 95 -10.10 5.15 22.55
N GLU A 96 -9.65 3.89 22.49
CA GLU A 96 -10.20 2.81 23.31
C GLU A 96 -9.97 3.09 24.81
N LEU A 97 -8.75 3.50 25.19
CA LEU A 97 -8.44 3.90 26.57
C LEU A 97 -9.32 5.07 27.06
N ARG A 98 -9.55 6.07 26.21
CA ARG A 98 -10.42 7.22 26.52
C ARG A 98 -11.91 6.87 26.62
N SER A 99 -12.35 5.77 26.04
CA SER A 99 -13.75 5.33 26.12
C SER A 99 -14.07 4.58 27.41
N ILE A 100 -13.04 4.14 28.13
CA ILE A 100 -13.15 3.37 29.37
C ILE A 100 -13.21 4.30 30.60
N VAL A 101 -12.68 5.53 30.48
CA VAL A 101 -12.66 6.57 31.52
C VAL A 101 -13.82 7.53 31.33
#